data_AF-A0ABD5U4C1-F1
#
_entry.id   AF-A0ABD5U4C1-F1
#
_cell.length_a   1.000
_cell.length_b   1.000
_cell.length_c   1.000
_cell.angle_alpha   90.00
_cell.angle_beta   90.00
_cell.angle_gamma   90.00
#
_symmetry.space_group_name_H-M   'P 1'
#
loop_
_entity.id
_entity.type
_entity.pdbx_description
1 polymer ?
#
loop_
_entity_poly.entity_id
_entity_poly.type
_entity_poly.pdbx_seq_one_letter_code
_entity_poly.pdbx_strand_id
1 'polypeptide(L)'
;MSRSPSLPDRPQLELDPEMSPAERLDALRDHFTRLAAVNDQLEDQLEDANSRRDALEGDVDELQRENEALKAAAQYLATVEEISGDEAVLKQHGNNQEVLTDIPPRLRDDLEAGDRVAINDSFTVQRILEQETDARAQAMEVTANPEVVYDDIGGLDDQILEVREAVEEPLLNPTQFESVGIDPPSGVLLHGPPGTGKTMLAKAVANETDATFIKMAGSELVQKFIGEGSRLVRDLFQLASEREPAVIFIDEIDAIASKRTDSKTSGDAEVQRTMMQLLAEMDGFDD
;
A
#
# COMPACT_ATOMS: atom_id res chain seq x y z
N MET A 1 6.06 -42.91 14.81
CA MET A 1 6.68 -44.17 14.31
C MET A 1 5.62 -45.25 14.23
N SER A 2 4.79 -45.27 13.18
CA SER A 2 4.00 -46.46 12.87
C SER A 2 4.96 -47.47 12.24
N ARG A 3 5.18 -48.59 12.92
CA ARG A 3 5.89 -49.71 12.30
C ARG A 3 4.97 -50.27 11.23
N SER A 4 5.46 -50.39 10.00
CA SER A 4 4.74 -51.10 8.94
C SER A 4 4.33 -52.49 9.46
N PRO A 5 3.10 -52.94 9.20
CA PRO A 5 2.70 -54.29 9.58
C PRO A 5 3.68 -55.30 8.99
N SER A 6 4.11 -56.26 9.80
CA SER A 6 4.99 -57.34 9.33
C SER A 6 4.25 -58.19 8.32
N LEU A 7 4.91 -58.54 7.21
CA LEU A 7 4.35 -59.44 6.21
C LEU A 7 4.02 -60.79 6.85
N PRO A 8 2.87 -61.41 6.50
CA PRO A 8 2.56 -62.76 6.95
C PRO A 8 3.59 -63.78 6.46
N ASP A 9 3.87 -64.78 7.29
CA ASP A 9 4.83 -65.83 6.97
C ASP A 9 4.35 -66.67 5.78
N ARG A 10 5.25 -66.91 4.83
CA ARG A 10 4.96 -67.73 3.65
C ARG A 10 4.85 -69.20 4.08
N PRO A 11 3.70 -69.87 3.91
CA PRO A 11 3.57 -71.27 4.26
C PRO A 11 4.49 -72.11 3.36
N GLN A 12 5.15 -73.10 3.96
CA GLN A 12 6.01 -74.06 3.25
C GLN A 12 5.29 -75.41 3.14
N LEU A 13 5.59 -76.16 2.08
CA LEU A 13 5.07 -77.50 1.84
C LEU A 13 6.23 -78.49 1.82
N GLU A 14 6.26 -79.38 2.81
CA GLU A 14 7.15 -80.54 2.83
C GLU A 14 6.30 -81.79 2.58
N LEU A 15 6.71 -82.62 1.63
CA LEU A 15 6.04 -83.87 1.29
C LEU A 15 7.02 -85.02 1.55
N ASP A 16 6.59 -86.01 2.34
CA ASP A 16 7.38 -87.21 2.57
C ASP A 16 7.29 -88.15 1.35
N PRO A 17 8.42 -88.63 0.80
CA PRO A 17 8.44 -89.53 -0.35
C PRO A 17 7.72 -90.88 -0.14
N GLU A 18 7.47 -91.30 1.10
CA GLU A 18 6.77 -92.55 1.43
C GLU A 18 5.24 -92.41 1.55
N MET A 19 4.69 -91.20 1.39
CA MET A 19 3.25 -90.93 1.51
C MET A 19 2.42 -91.65 0.44
N SER A 20 1.23 -92.12 0.83
CA SER A 20 0.24 -92.59 -0.14
C SER A 20 -0.29 -91.44 -1.00
N PRO A 21 -0.81 -91.71 -2.22
CA PRO A 21 -1.40 -90.68 -3.07
C PRO A 21 -2.55 -89.91 -2.41
N ALA A 22 -3.29 -90.54 -1.50
CA ALA A 22 -4.38 -89.91 -0.75
C ALA A 22 -3.86 -88.92 0.29
N GLU A 23 -2.84 -89.30 1.07
CA GLU A 23 -2.21 -88.42 2.07
C GLU A 23 -1.51 -87.24 1.41
N ARG A 24 -0.90 -87.45 0.23
CA ARG A 24 -0.27 -86.37 -0.54
C ARG A 24 -1.29 -85.36 -1.08
N LEU A 25 -2.46 -85.83 -1.52
CA LEU A 25 -3.55 -84.98 -1.98
C LEU A 25 -4.11 -84.12 -0.83
N ASP A 26 -4.22 -84.70 0.37
CA ASP A 26 -4.69 -84.01 1.57
C ASP A 26 -3.71 -82.91 2.01
N ALA A 27 -2.41 -83.23 2.07
CA ALA A 27 -1.37 -82.25 2.38
C ALA A 27 -1.31 -81.07 1.38
N LEU A 28 -1.56 -81.33 0.10
CA LEU A 28 -1.67 -80.30 -0.93
C LEU A 28 -2.92 -79.42 -0.74
N ARG A 29 -4.06 -79.99 -0.36
CA ARG A 29 -5.28 -79.24 -0.07
C ARG A 29 -5.11 -78.33 1.14
N ASP A 30 -4.54 -78.85 2.22
CA ASP A 30 -4.24 -78.08 3.43
C ASP A 30 -3.26 -76.94 3.17
N HIS A 31 -2.25 -77.18 2.33
CA HIS A 31 -1.32 -76.14 1.92
C HIS A 31 -1.98 -75.07 1.03
N PHE A 32 -2.86 -75.47 0.11
CA PHE A 32 -3.64 -74.54 -0.69
C PHE A 32 -4.54 -73.65 0.18
N THR A 33 -5.22 -74.22 1.17
CA THR A 33 -6.04 -73.46 2.12
C THR A 33 -5.21 -72.46 2.93
N ARG A 34 -4.00 -72.84 3.37
CA ARG A 34 -3.08 -71.92 4.05
C ARG A 34 -2.59 -70.79 3.14
N LEU A 35 -2.28 -71.09 1.88
CA LEU A 35 -1.89 -70.08 0.88
C LEU A 35 -3.03 -69.10 0.59
N ALA A 36 -4.26 -69.61 0.46
CA ALA A 36 -5.44 -68.78 0.25
C ALA A 36 -5.66 -67.81 1.43
N ALA A 37 -5.57 -68.30 2.67
CA ALA A 37 -5.70 -67.45 3.85
C ALA A 37 -4.61 -66.36 3.94
N VAL A 38 -3.37 -66.66 3.55
CA VAL A 38 -2.29 -65.66 3.49
C VAL A 38 -2.51 -64.66 2.35
N ASN A 39 -3.05 -65.10 1.22
CA ASN A 39 -3.39 -64.22 0.11
C ASN A 39 -4.51 -63.24 0.49
N ASP A 40 -5.59 -63.73 1.11
CA ASP A 40 -6.67 -62.89 1.62
C ASP A 40 -6.13 -61.84 2.62
N GLN A 41 -5.26 -62.26 3.53
CA GLN A 41 -4.61 -61.33 4.47
C GLN A 41 -3.73 -60.28 3.78
N LEU A 42 -3.04 -60.64 2.69
CA LEU A 42 -2.22 -59.69 1.92
C LEU A 42 -3.10 -58.73 1.10
N GLU A 43 -4.25 -59.19 0.60
CA GLU A 43 -5.23 -58.35 -0.09
C GLU A 43 -5.81 -57.30 0.87
N ASP A 44 -6.21 -57.71 2.08
CA ASP A 44 -6.67 -56.81 3.13
C ASP A 44 -5.59 -55.76 3.49
N GLN A 45 -4.34 -56.19 3.68
CA GLN A 45 -3.22 -55.28 3.99
C GLN A 45 -2.94 -54.30 2.85
N LEU A 46 -3.12 -54.71 1.59
CA LEU A 46 -2.95 -53.85 0.42
C LEU A 46 -4.06 -52.81 0.34
N GLU A 47 -5.30 -53.19 0.63
CA GLU A 47 -6.45 -52.28 0.67
C GLU A 47 -6.28 -51.20 1.76
N ASP A 48 -5.87 -51.60 2.96
CA ASP A 48 -5.56 -50.67 4.06
C ASP A 48 -4.42 -49.71 3.68
N ALA A 49 -3.35 -50.22 3.06
CA ALA A 49 -2.22 -49.41 2.64
C ALA A 49 -2.59 -48.39 1.56
N ASN A 50 -3.40 -48.79 0.57
CA ASN A 50 -3.90 -47.90 -0.47
C ASN A 50 -4.82 -46.82 0.12
N SER A 51 -5.75 -47.21 0.99
CA SER A 51 -6.64 -46.26 1.69
C SER A 51 -5.83 -45.24 2.50
N ARG A 52 -4.75 -45.68 3.17
CA ARG A 52 -3.87 -44.79 3.92
C ARG A 52 -3.09 -43.85 3.01
N ARG A 53 -2.61 -44.34 1.86
CA ARG A 53 -1.94 -43.51 0.85
C ARG A 53 -2.88 -42.40 0.37
N ASP A 54 -4.09 -42.76 -0.02
CA ASP A 54 -5.06 -41.80 -0.57
C ASP A 54 -5.43 -40.71 0.46
N ALA A 55 -5.56 -41.09 1.74
CA ALA A 55 -5.76 -40.12 2.83
C ALA A 55 -4.55 -39.18 3.00
N LEU A 56 -3.32 -39.71 2.95
CA LEU A 56 -2.10 -38.90 3.06
C LEU A 56 -1.91 -37.98 1.85
N GLU A 57 -2.29 -38.41 0.65
CA GLU A 57 -2.29 -37.56 -0.55
C GLU A 57 -3.25 -36.38 -0.36
N GLY A 58 -4.46 -36.62 0.18
CA GLY A 58 -5.40 -35.56 0.55
C GLY A 58 -4.84 -34.56 1.57
N ASP A 59 -4.20 -35.06 2.63
CA ASP A 59 -3.57 -34.21 3.66
C ASP A 59 -2.45 -33.32 3.06
N VAL A 60 -1.66 -33.87 2.13
CA VAL A 60 -0.59 -33.13 1.44
C VAL A 60 -1.16 -31.99 0.61
N ASP A 61 -2.22 -32.24 -0.15
CA ASP A 61 -2.88 -31.22 -0.97
C ASP A 61 -3.47 -30.08 -0.12
N GLU A 62 -4.07 -30.41 1.04
CA GLU A 62 -4.58 -29.43 1.99
C GLU A 62 -3.46 -28.57 2.58
N LEU A 63 -2.39 -29.21 3.08
CA LEU A 63 -1.24 -28.51 3.65
C LEU A 63 -0.53 -27.64 2.62
N GLN A 64 -0.48 -28.05 1.35
CA GLN A 64 0.08 -27.22 0.27
C GLN A 64 -0.72 -25.94 0.06
N ARG A 65 -2.06 -26.03 0.01
CA ARG A 65 -2.93 -24.84 -0.11
C ARG A 65 -2.81 -23.91 1.09
N GLU A 66 -2.77 -24.46 2.30
CA GLU A 66 -2.55 -23.68 3.52
C GLU A 66 -1.18 -23.00 3.49
N ASN A 67 -0.15 -23.70 3.04
CA ASN A 67 1.20 -23.14 2.93
C ASN A 67 1.28 -22.01 1.89
N GLU A 68 0.61 -22.15 0.74
CA GLU A 68 0.49 -21.08 -0.26
C GLU A 68 -0.24 -19.86 0.29
N ALA A 69 -1.33 -20.07 1.04
CA ALA A 69 -2.05 -18.99 1.71
C ALA A 69 -1.17 -18.29 2.78
N LEU A 70 -0.37 -19.05 3.54
CA LEU A 70 0.55 -18.51 4.55
C LEU A 70 1.76 -17.79 3.92
N LYS A 71 2.29 -18.27 2.79
CA LYS A 71 3.35 -17.58 2.03
C LYS A 71 2.89 -16.24 1.46
N ALA A 72 1.60 -16.09 1.18
CA ALA A 72 1.03 -14.80 0.83
C ALA A 72 1.08 -13.76 1.97
N ALA A 73 1.37 -14.18 3.22
CA ALA A 73 1.29 -13.30 4.39
C ALA A 73 2.52 -12.38 4.56
N ALA A 74 3.70 -12.75 4.04
CA ALA A 74 4.88 -11.88 4.08
C ALA A 74 4.91 -10.97 2.85
N GLN A 75 4.25 -9.82 2.97
CA GLN A 75 4.29 -8.77 1.95
C GLN A 75 5.37 -7.74 2.30
N TYR A 76 6.34 -7.55 1.41
CA TYR A 76 7.32 -6.48 1.50
C TYR A 76 6.89 -5.30 0.64
N LEU A 77 7.34 -4.11 1.02
CA LEU A 77 7.12 -2.89 0.27
C LEU A 77 8.19 -2.76 -0.83
N ALA A 78 7.79 -2.43 -2.05
CA ALA A 78 8.68 -2.07 -3.14
C ALA A 78 8.15 -0.86 -3.92
N THR A 79 9.02 -0.21 -4.69
CA THR A 79 8.67 0.81 -5.68
C THR A 79 9.01 0.30 -7.08
N VAL A 80 8.12 0.53 -8.04
CA VAL A 80 8.38 0.28 -9.46
C VAL A 80 9.32 1.37 -9.98
N GLU A 81 10.53 1.03 -10.39
CA GLU A 81 11.46 2.02 -10.97
C GLU A 81 11.25 2.17 -12.49
N GLU A 82 11.05 1.05 -13.19
CA GLU A 82 10.90 1.05 -14.64
C GLU A 82 9.99 -0.11 -15.08
N ILE A 83 9.25 0.10 -16.17
CA ILE A 83 8.44 -0.93 -16.83
C ILE A 83 8.94 -1.11 -18.26
N SER A 84 9.16 -2.37 -18.65
CA SER A 84 9.62 -2.76 -19.98
C SER A 84 8.78 -3.91 -20.51
N GLY A 85 7.68 -3.56 -21.18
CA GLY A 85 6.73 -4.56 -21.72
C GLY A 85 5.99 -5.29 -20.61
N ASP A 86 6.22 -6.59 -20.49
CA ASP A 86 5.59 -7.45 -19.47
C ASP A 86 6.43 -7.58 -18.18
N GLU A 87 7.59 -6.91 -18.10
CA GLU A 87 8.52 -6.95 -16.96
C GLU A 87 8.62 -5.58 -16.27
N ALA A 88 8.85 -5.59 -14.96
CA ALA A 88 9.09 -4.39 -14.14
C ALA A 88 10.36 -4.54 -13.30
N VAL A 89 11.11 -3.45 -13.18
CA VAL A 89 12.21 -3.32 -12.22
C VAL A 89 11.64 -2.80 -10.91
N LEU A 90 11.79 -3.59 -9.85
CA LEU A 90 11.30 -3.26 -8.52
C LEU A 90 12.46 -2.98 -7.58
N LYS A 91 12.30 -1.97 -6.75
CA LYS A 91 13.21 -1.66 -5.64
C LYS A 91 12.55 -1.93 -4.30
N GLN A 92 13.03 -2.95 -3.61
CA GLN A 92 12.52 -3.34 -2.30
C GLN A 92 12.97 -2.35 -1.22
N HIS A 93 12.02 -1.86 -0.43
CA HIS A 93 12.29 -1.04 0.75
C HIS A 93 12.81 -1.90 1.91
N GLY A 94 13.81 -1.39 2.63
CA GLY A 94 14.41 -2.03 3.80
C GLY A 94 15.80 -2.62 3.53
N ASN A 95 15.99 -3.33 2.43
CA ASN A 95 17.29 -3.86 1.99
C ASN A 95 17.83 -3.18 0.71
N ASN A 96 17.05 -2.30 0.07
CA ASN A 96 17.39 -1.60 -1.17
C ASN A 96 17.81 -2.55 -2.31
N GLN A 97 17.20 -3.73 -2.38
CA GLN A 97 17.46 -4.68 -3.46
C GLN A 97 16.65 -4.30 -4.71
N GLU A 98 17.32 -4.27 -5.85
CA GLU A 98 16.70 -4.06 -7.16
C GLU A 98 16.54 -5.41 -7.88
N VAL A 99 15.32 -5.71 -8.35
CA VAL A 99 14.97 -7.01 -8.94
C VAL A 99 14.08 -6.79 -10.16
N LEU A 100 14.38 -7.50 -11.25
CA LEU A 100 13.51 -7.60 -12.43
C LEU A 100 12.48 -8.73 -12.22
N THR A 101 11.20 -8.45 -12.45
CA THR A 101 10.12 -9.43 -12.30
C THR A 101 9.06 -9.30 -13.39
N ASP A 102 8.34 -10.38 -13.65
CA ASP A 102 7.18 -10.39 -14.54
C ASP A 102 5.97 -9.73 -13.88
N ILE A 103 5.26 -8.89 -14.64
CA ILE A 103 4.04 -8.23 -14.18
C ILE A 103 2.85 -9.21 -14.30
N PRO A 104 2.12 -9.46 -13.18
CA PRO A 104 0.93 -10.30 -13.23
C PRO A 104 -0.11 -9.75 -14.22
N PRO A 105 -0.77 -10.59 -15.04
CA PRO A 105 -1.73 -10.12 -16.05
C PRO A 105 -2.84 -9.23 -15.53
N ARG A 106 -3.21 -9.37 -14.24
CA ARG A 106 -4.24 -8.55 -13.59
C ARG A 106 -3.84 -7.10 -13.34
N LEU A 107 -2.54 -6.79 -13.35
CA LEU A 107 -2.00 -5.47 -12.99
C LEU A 107 -1.28 -4.81 -14.17
N ARG A 108 -1.22 -5.44 -15.34
CA ARG A 108 -0.44 -4.93 -16.49
C ARG A 108 -0.93 -3.59 -17.01
N ASP A 109 -2.24 -3.37 -16.97
CA ASP A 109 -2.86 -2.15 -17.51
C ASP A 109 -2.85 -1.00 -16.49
N ASP A 110 -2.74 -1.33 -15.19
CA ASP A 110 -2.87 -0.36 -14.09
C ASP A 110 -1.52 0.02 -13.44
N LEU A 111 -0.47 -0.79 -13.64
CA LEU A 111 0.83 -0.59 -13.00
C LEU A 111 1.67 0.43 -13.76
N GLU A 112 2.14 1.45 -13.06
CA GLU A 112 2.97 2.52 -13.61
C GLU A 112 4.34 2.63 -12.92
N ALA A 113 5.31 3.25 -13.60
CA ALA A 113 6.60 3.56 -13.00
C ALA A 113 6.42 4.62 -11.91
N GLY A 114 6.99 4.38 -10.74
CA GLY A 114 6.79 5.19 -9.53
C GLY A 114 5.80 4.57 -8.54
N ASP A 115 5.00 3.59 -8.95
CA ASP A 115 4.01 2.95 -8.08
C ASP A 115 4.66 2.28 -6.88
N ARG A 116 3.97 2.39 -5.74
CA ARG A 116 4.27 1.58 -4.56
C ARG A 116 3.50 0.29 -4.66
N VAL A 117 4.18 -0.82 -4.41
CA VAL A 117 3.60 -2.15 -4.54
C VAL A 117 3.94 -3.01 -3.34
N ALA A 118 3.04 -3.95 -3.04
CA ALA A 118 3.32 -5.03 -2.11
C ALA A 118 3.83 -6.24 -2.91
N ILE A 119 5.00 -6.75 -2.55
CA ILE A 119 5.62 -7.92 -3.18
C ILE A 119 5.71 -9.09 -2.20
N ASN A 120 5.69 -10.32 -2.69
CA ASN A 120 5.98 -11.51 -1.87
C ASN A 120 7.50 -11.80 -1.78
N ASP A 121 7.89 -12.88 -1.11
CA ASP A 121 9.29 -13.34 -1.03
C ASP A 121 9.93 -13.63 -2.41
N SER A 122 9.12 -13.85 -3.46
CA SER A 122 9.57 -14.09 -4.84
C SER A 122 9.60 -12.82 -5.70
N PHE A 123 9.47 -11.65 -5.07
CA PHE A 123 9.43 -10.34 -5.74
C PHE A 123 8.26 -10.15 -6.71
N THR A 124 7.25 -11.01 -6.67
CA THR A 124 6.05 -10.86 -7.50
C THR A 124 5.12 -9.82 -6.90
N VAL A 125 4.70 -8.85 -7.72
CA VAL A 125 3.70 -7.84 -7.35
C VAL A 125 2.38 -8.53 -6.98
N GLN A 126 1.89 -8.28 -5.76
CA GLN A 126 0.60 -8.80 -5.29
C GLN A 126 -0.52 -7.76 -5.45
N ARG A 127 -0.20 -6.49 -5.18
CA ARG A 127 -1.13 -5.36 -5.27
C ARG A 127 -0.37 -4.04 -5.39
N ILE A 128 -1.01 -3.09 -6.04
CA ILE A 128 -0.63 -1.68 -5.99
C ILE A 128 -1.11 -1.13 -4.65
N LEU A 129 -0.27 -0.33 -4.01
CA LEU A 129 -0.54 0.33 -2.75
C LEU A 129 -0.82 1.81 -3.04
N GLU A 130 -1.80 2.35 -2.33
CA GLU A 130 -2.02 3.80 -2.32
C GLU A 130 -0.72 4.49 -1.87
N GLN A 131 -0.40 5.61 -2.52
CA GLN A 131 0.73 6.42 -2.10
C GLN A 131 0.49 6.85 -0.65
N GLU A 132 1.48 6.71 0.22
CA GLU A 132 1.33 7.30 1.56
C GLU A 132 1.43 8.79 1.34
N THR A 133 0.31 9.49 1.41
CA THR A 133 0.32 10.87 1.86
C THR A 133 1.06 10.88 3.19
N ASP A 134 2.11 11.70 3.34
CA ASP A 134 2.83 11.80 4.60
C ASP A 134 1.82 11.94 5.76
N ALA A 135 1.95 11.14 6.80
CA ALA A 135 1.06 11.22 7.97
C ALA A 135 1.02 12.64 8.56
N ARG A 136 2.07 13.44 8.33
CA ARG A 136 2.12 14.87 8.66
C ARG A 136 1.19 15.70 7.78
N ALA A 137 1.15 15.45 6.47
CA ALA A 137 0.21 16.12 5.58
C ALA A 137 -1.24 15.76 5.93
N GLN A 138 -1.53 14.49 6.24
CA GLN A 138 -2.85 14.09 6.74
C GLN A 138 -3.20 14.77 8.07
N ALA A 139 -2.23 15.00 8.97
CA ALA A 139 -2.45 15.72 10.22
C ALA A 139 -2.66 17.25 10.04
N MET A 140 -2.31 17.80 8.86
CA MET A 140 -2.57 19.20 8.51
C MET A 140 -4.01 19.43 8.03
N GLU A 141 -4.75 18.37 7.71
CA GLU A 141 -6.19 18.43 7.44
C GLU A 141 -6.94 18.84 8.72
N VAL A 142 -7.60 19.99 8.68
CA VAL A 142 -8.32 20.50 9.84
C VAL A 142 -9.69 19.83 9.91
N THR A 143 -9.85 18.84 10.79
CA THR A 143 -11.12 18.11 10.97
C THR A 143 -12.16 18.88 11.81
N ALA A 144 -11.77 19.97 12.47
CA ALA A 144 -12.63 20.77 13.33
C ALA A 144 -12.61 22.23 12.89
N ASN A 145 -13.77 22.75 12.45
CA ASN A 145 -13.91 24.14 12.03
C ASN A 145 -13.49 25.08 13.18
N PRO A 146 -12.67 26.12 12.90
CA PRO A 146 -12.36 27.15 13.88
C PRO A 146 -13.65 27.85 14.33
N GLU A 147 -13.80 28.16 15.63
CA GLU A 147 -15.01 28.85 16.15
C GLU A 147 -15.07 30.36 15.80
N VAL A 148 -14.20 30.87 14.93
CA VAL A 148 -14.10 32.30 14.62
C VAL A 148 -15.00 32.64 13.44
N VAL A 149 -15.79 33.70 13.55
CA VAL A 149 -16.62 34.25 12.46
C VAL A 149 -16.15 35.65 12.06
N TYR A 150 -16.59 36.15 10.91
CA TYR A 150 -16.23 37.51 10.46
C TYR A 150 -16.69 38.60 11.44
N ASP A 151 -17.81 38.39 12.11
CA ASP A 151 -18.35 39.33 13.11
C ASP A 151 -17.42 39.50 14.33
N ASP A 152 -16.49 38.56 14.56
CA ASP A 152 -15.48 38.66 15.62
C ASP A 152 -14.30 39.58 15.24
N ILE A 153 -14.23 40.03 13.99
CA ILE A 153 -13.11 40.80 13.42
C ILE A 153 -13.52 42.26 13.24
N GLY A 154 -13.04 43.14 14.13
CA GLY A 154 -13.35 44.57 14.07
C GLY A 154 -12.40 45.38 13.19
N GLY A 155 -12.95 46.27 12.35
CA GLY A 155 -12.22 47.36 11.69
C GLY A 155 -11.40 46.94 10.46
N LEU A 156 -11.70 45.78 9.88
CA LEU A 156 -11.08 45.23 8.67
C LEU A 156 -12.11 44.95 7.57
N ASP A 157 -13.20 45.72 7.52
CA ASP A 157 -14.36 45.46 6.64
C ASP A 157 -13.95 45.36 5.16
N ASP A 158 -13.10 46.28 4.69
CA ASP A 158 -12.59 46.29 3.32
C ASP A 158 -11.74 45.04 3.02
N GLN A 159 -10.87 44.63 3.96
CA GLN A 159 -10.01 43.45 3.79
C GLN A 159 -10.82 42.15 3.88
N ILE A 160 -11.84 42.10 4.73
CA ILE A 160 -12.78 40.98 4.78
C ILE A 160 -13.46 40.83 3.43
N LEU A 161 -13.97 41.92 2.85
CA LEU A 161 -14.61 41.88 1.54
C LEU A 161 -13.68 41.36 0.44
N GLU A 162 -12.44 41.88 0.35
CA GLU A 162 -11.45 41.44 -0.64
C GLU A 162 -11.14 39.94 -0.54
N VAL A 163 -10.98 39.42 0.68
CA VAL A 163 -10.69 37.99 0.90
C VAL A 163 -11.89 37.12 0.55
N ARG A 164 -13.10 37.55 0.88
CA ARG A 164 -14.34 36.83 0.54
C ARG A 164 -14.54 36.76 -0.97
N GLU A 165 -14.37 37.87 -1.68
CA GLU A 165 -14.48 37.91 -3.13
C GLU A 165 -13.40 37.05 -3.82
N ALA A 166 -12.21 36.95 -3.24
CA ALA A 166 -11.13 36.17 -3.81
C ALA A 166 -11.22 34.66 -3.52
N VAL A 167 -11.80 34.24 -2.39
CA VAL A 167 -11.81 32.85 -1.93
C VAL A 167 -13.21 32.22 -1.94
N GLU A 168 -14.22 32.90 -1.38
CA GLU A 168 -15.59 32.36 -1.30
C GLU A 168 -16.30 32.41 -2.65
N GLU A 169 -16.17 33.52 -3.38
CA GLU A 169 -16.93 33.75 -4.61
C GLU A 169 -16.62 32.73 -5.72
N PRO A 170 -15.35 32.34 -5.97
CA PRO A 170 -15.03 31.27 -6.91
C PRO A 170 -15.63 29.91 -6.52
N LEU A 171 -15.73 29.63 -5.22
CA LEU A 171 -16.28 28.37 -4.70
C LEU A 171 -17.81 28.33 -4.77
N LEU A 172 -18.47 29.44 -4.44
CA LEU A 172 -19.94 29.54 -4.41
C LEU A 172 -20.56 29.78 -5.79
N ASN A 173 -19.90 30.58 -6.63
CA ASN A 173 -20.45 31.10 -7.89
C ASN A 173 -19.51 30.94 -9.10
N PRO A 174 -18.97 29.74 -9.40
CA PRO A 174 -17.99 29.55 -10.48
C PRO A 174 -18.51 29.97 -11.86
N THR A 175 -19.81 29.78 -12.12
CA THR A 175 -20.45 30.16 -13.40
C THR A 175 -20.38 31.65 -13.73
N GLN A 176 -20.25 32.52 -12.72
CA GLN A 176 -20.11 33.96 -12.95
C GLN A 176 -18.76 34.27 -13.62
N PHE A 177 -17.69 33.63 -13.19
CA PHE A 177 -16.34 33.78 -13.76
C PHE A 177 -16.31 33.28 -15.21
N GLU A 178 -16.90 32.11 -15.48
CA GLU A 178 -17.04 31.57 -16.84
C GLU A 178 -17.82 32.51 -17.78
N SER A 179 -18.90 33.11 -17.29
CA SER A 179 -19.75 33.98 -18.10
C SER A 179 -19.07 35.30 -18.50
N VAL A 180 -18.18 35.80 -17.64
CA VAL A 180 -17.38 37.00 -17.88
C VAL A 180 -16.10 36.66 -18.67
N GLY A 181 -15.65 35.40 -18.61
CA GLY A 181 -14.45 34.92 -19.28
C GLY A 181 -13.16 35.36 -18.59
N ILE A 182 -13.17 35.38 -17.26
CA ILE A 182 -12.00 35.68 -16.42
C ILE A 182 -11.69 34.48 -15.52
N ASP A 183 -10.40 34.25 -15.29
CA ASP A 183 -9.96 33.21 -14.35
C ASP A 183 -10.11 33.72 -12.90
N PRO A 184 -10.55 32.87 -11.97
CA PRO A 184 -10.60 33.23 -10.56
C PRO A 184 -9.19 33.47 -10.00
N PRO A 185 -9.04 34.28 -8.94
CA PRO A 185 -7.74 34.50 -8.32
C PRO A 185 -7.13 33.19 -7.78
N SER A 186 -5.88 32.91 -8.12
CA SER A 186 -5.19 31.67 -7.72
C SER A 186 -4.75 31.65 -6.25
N GLY A 187 -4.79 32.78 -5.54
CA GLY A 187 -4.41 32.86 -4.14
C GLY A 187 -4.41 34.27 -3.56
N VAL A 188 -4.34 34.35 -2.23
CA VAL A 188 -4.36 35.61 -1.47
C VAL A 188 -3.16 35.68 -0.53
N LEU A 189 -2.45 36.82 -0.53
CA LEU A 189 -1.33 37.08 0.38
C LEU A 189 -1.69 38.16 1.40
N LEU A 190 -1.85 37.76 2.67
CA LEU A 190 -2.08 38.68 3.78
C LEU A 190 -0.74 39.14 4.38
N HIS A 191 -0.43 40.43 4.31
CA HIS A 191 0.80 40.99 4.87
C HIS A 191 0.54 42.19 5.79
N GLY A 192 1.50 42.49 6.68
CA GLY A 192 1.46 43.67 7.55
C GLY A 192 2.08 43.42 8.92
N PRO A 193 2.05 44.40 9.84
CA PRO A 193 2.59 44.26 11.20
C PRO A 193 1.99 43.07 11.96
N PRO A 194 2.70 42.46 12.92
CA PRO A 194 2.12 41.43 13.78
C PRO A 194 0.96 41.99 14.61
N GLY A 195 -0.06 41.16 14.88
CA GLY A 195 -1.21 41.55 15.71
C GLY A 195 -2.36 42.25 14.99
N THR A 196 -2.34 42.37 13.65
CA THR A 196 -3.43 42.97 12.86
C THR A 196 -4.54 41.98 12.46
N GLY A 197 -4.65 40.83 13.12
CA GLY A 197 -5.75 39.89 12.86
C GLY A 197 -5.64 39.01 11.61
N LYS A 198 -4.49 38.93 10.93
CA LYS A 198 -4.30 38.09 9.71
C LYS A 198 -4.70 36.62 9.92
N THR A 199 -4.18 35.98 10.98
CA THR A 199 -4.50 34.59 11.32
C THR A 199 -5.97 34.42 11.75
N MET A 200 -6.60 35.47 12.30
CA MET A 200 -8.02 35.43 12.66
C MET A 200 -8.89 35.49 11.41
N LEU A 201 -8.54 36.34 10.44
CA LEU A 201 -9.22 36.45 9.16
C LEU A 201 -9.18 35.12 8.39
N ALA A 202 -8.02 34.48 8.31
CA ALA A 202 -7.89 33.17 7.68
C ALA A 202 -8.73 32.07 8.35
N LYS A 203 -8.84 32.10 9.69
CA LYS A 203 -9.68 31.16 10.43
C LYS A 203 -11.18 31.41 10.20
N ALA A 204 -11.58 32.67 10.05
CA ALA A 204 -12.96 33.02 9.74
C ALA A 204 -13.36 32.52 8.34
N VAL A 205 -12.48 32.68 7.34
CA VAL A 205 -12.66 32.12 5.99
C VAL A 205 -12.84 30.60 6.08
N ALA A 206 -11.95 29.91 6.80
CA ALA A 206 -12.02 28.46 6.97
C ALA A 206 -13.34 27.95 7.56
N ASN A 207 -13.96 28.75 8.43
CA ASN A 207 -15.21 28.39 9.10
C ASN A 207 -16.45 28.65 8.22
N GLU A 208 -16.39 29.66 7.35
CA GLU A 208 -17.50 30.09 6.49
C GLU A 208 -17.48 29.40 5.11
N THR A 209 -16.38 28.77 4.72
CA THR A 209 -16.28 27.98 3.48
C THR A 209 -16.57 26.49 3.71
N ASP A 210 -17.47 25.91 2.92
CA ASP A 210 -17.71 24.45 2.88
C ASP A 210 -16.68 23.75 1.96
N ALA A 211 -15.40 23.95 2.27
CA ALA A 211 -14.26 23.40 1.54
C ALA A 211 -13.29 22.72 2.52
N THR A 212 -12.55 21.73 2.04
CA THR A 212 -11.51 21.07 2.84
C THR A 212 -10.44 22.09 3.22
N PHE A 213 -10.32 22.40 4.50
CA PHE A 213 -9.33 23.35 4.98
C PHE A 213 -8.05 22.64 5.43
N ILE A 214 -6.94 22.92 4.75
CA ILE A 214 -5.63 22.35 5.06
C ILE A 214 -4.77 23.47 5.63
N LYS A 215 -4.34 23.31 6.88
CA LYS A 215 -3.55 24.32 7.58
C LYS A 215 -2.12 23.84 7.81
N MET A 216 -1.15 24.67 7.45
CA MET A 216 0.24 24.46 7.78
C MET A 216 0.92 25.73 8.30
N ALA A 217 1.95 25.56 9.12
CA ALA A 217 2.87 26.64 9.45
C ALA A 217 4.09 26.57 8.53
N GLY A 218 4.56 27.72 8.01
CA GLY A 218 5.73 27.79 7.14
C GLY A 218 6.99 27.21 7.77
N SER A 219 7.11 27.26 9.10
CA SER A 219 8.19 26.60 9.83
C SER A 219 8.21 25.08 9.70
N GLU A 220 7.06 24.44 9.45
CA GLU A 220 6.95 22.98 9.28
C GLU A 220 7.56 22.49 7.97
N LEU A 221 7.73 23.39 7.00
CA LEU A 221 8.44 23.12 5.75
C LEU A 221 9.97 23.11 5.91
N VAL A 222 10.49 23.58 7.05
CA VAL A 222 11.93 23.61 7.34
C VAL A 222 12.37 22.30 8.00
N GLN A 223 12.90 21.38 7.20
CA GLN A 223 13.31 20.04 7.64
C GLN A 223 14.83 19.88 7.79
N LYS A 224 15.23 18.97 8.69
CA LYS A 224 16.64 18.64 8.91
C LYS A 224 17.22 17.75 7.81
N PHE A 225 16.38 16.91 7.20
CA PHE A 225 16.78 16.00 6.16
C PHE A 225 16.51 16.60 4.78
N ILE A 226 17.43 16.35 3.86
CA ILE A 226 17.37 16.85 2.49
C ILE A 226 16.20 16.18 1.76
N GLY A 227 15.36 16.98 1.10
CA GLY A 227 14.24 16.55 0.27
C GLY A 227 12.93 16.31 1.05
N GLU A 228 12.97 16.30 2.38
CA GLU A 228 11.77 16.07 3.21
C GLU A 228 10.77 17.22 3.10
N GLY A 229 11.26 18.47 3.06
CA GLY A 229 10.40 19.65 2.89
C GLY A 229 9.73 19.67 1.51
N SER A 230 10.48 19.41 0.44
CA SER A 230 9.92 19.30 -0.92
C SER A 230 8.92 18.16 -1.06
N ARG A 231 9.15 17.01 -0.41
CA ARG A 231 8.18 15.91 -0.42
C ARG A 231 6.89 16.31 0.29
N LEU A 232 6.99 16.94 1.46
CA LEU A 232 5.83 17.40 2.21
C LEU A 232 4.97 18.40 1.42
N VAL A 233 5.59 19.29 0.64
CA VAL A 233 4.87 20.19 -0.27
C VAL A 233 4.08 19.41 -1.33
N ARG A 234 4.68 18.41 -1.97
CA ARG A 234 3.97 17.57 -2.96
C ARG A 234 2.78 16.85 -2.34
N ASP A 235 3.03 16.19 -1.22
CA ASP A 235 2.00 15.41 -0.51
C ASP A 235 0.85 16.32 -0.03
N LEU A 236 1.14 17.58 0.32
CA LEU A 236 0.14 18.60 0.69
C LEU A 236 -0.78 18.98 -0.49
N PHE A 237 -0.20 19.28 -1.66
CA PHE A 237 -0.98 19.65 -2.85
C PHE A 237 -1.73 18.45 -3.42
N GLN A 238 -1.14 17.26 -3.37
CA GLN A 238 -1.82 16.00 -3.69
C GLN A 238 -3.04 15.78 -2.78
N LEU A 239 -2.87 15.93 -1.46
CA LEU A 239 -3.98 15.83 -0.52
C LEU A 239 -5.07 16.88 -0.80
N ALA A 240 -4.69 18.10 -1.18
CA ALA A 240 -5.65 19.14 -1.55
C ALA A 240 -6.47 18.77 -2.81
N SER A 241 -5.81 18.24 -3.84
CA SER A 241 -6.47 17.79 -5.08
C SER A 241 -7.39 16.59 -4.85
N GLU A 242 -6.95 15.62 -4.03
CA GLU A 242 -7.79 14.47 -3.65
C GLU A 242 -9.03 14.87 -2.84
N ARG A 243 -9.01 16.05 -2.20
CA ARG A 243 -10.06 16.57 -1.33
C ARG A 243 -10.75 17.83 -1.85
N GLU A 244 -10.77 18.01 -3.18
CA GLU A 244 -11.47 19.11 -3.83
C GLU A 244 -12.97 19.15 -3.45
N PRO A 245 -13.54 20.35 -3.16
CA PRO A 245 -12.89 21.66 -3.11
C PRO A 245 -12.03 21.85 -1.84
N ALA A 246 -10.83 22.42 -1.98
CA ALA A 246 -9.88 22.59 -0.87
C ALA A 246 -9.24 23.99 -0.82
N VAL A 247 -8.92 24.45 0.39
CA VAL A 247 -8.19 25.70 0.66
C VAL A 247 -6.95 25.39 1.49
N ILE A 248 -5.77 25.74 0.98
CA ILE A 248 -4.49 25.60 1.69
C ILE A 248 -4.15 26.93 2.37
N PHE A 249 -4.02 26.92 3.69
CA PHE A 249 -3.58 28.08 4.48
C PHE A 249 -2.17 27.87 5.02
N ILE A 250 -1.26 28.75 4.62
CA ILE A 250 0.14 28.79 5.06
C ILE A 250 0.34 29.98 6.00
N ASP A 251 0.48 29.73 7.30
CA ASP A 251 0.85 30.77 8.26
C ASP A 251 2.38 30.94 8.28
N GLU A 252 2.89 32.12 8.65
CA GLU A 252 4.34 32.37 8.78
C GLU A 252 5.18 31.94 7.53
N ILE A 253 4.68 32.24 6.32
CA ILE A 253 5.37 31.88 5.06
C ILE A 253 6.77 32.51 4.93
N ASP A 254 7.03 33.59 5.67
CA ASP A 254 8.34 34.22 5.76
C ASP A 254 9.43 33.30 6.34
N ALA A 255 9.04 32.22 7.04
CA ALA A 255 9.95 31.18 7.50
C ALA A 255 10.68 30.46 6.34
N ILE A 256 10.03 30.33 5.18
CA ILE A 256 10.62 29.72 3.97
C ILE A 256 10.92 30.73 2.86
N ALA A 257 10.24 31.88 2.86
CA ALA A 257 10.35 32.91 1.84
C ALA A 257 11.51 33.91 2.09
N SER A 258 12.62 33.44 2.68
CA SER A 258 13.79 34.29 2.92
C SER A 258 14.48 34.67 1.60
N LYS A 259 14.92 35.94 1.50
CA LYS A 259 15.68 36.42 0.34
C LYS A 259 16.92 35.56 0.15
N ARG A 260 17.25 35.22 -1.11
CA ARG A 260 18.50 34.56 -1.50
C ARG A 260 19.70 35.28 -0.87
N THR A 261 20.20 34.77 0.25
CA THR A 261 21.47 35.18 0.83
C THR A 261 22.58 34.33 0.22
N ASP A 262 23.73 34.92 -0.06
CA ASP A 262 24.94 34.23 -0.55
C ASP A 262 25.55 33.26 0.49
N SER A 263 24.83 32.95 1.57
CA SER A 263 25.22 32.03 2.65
C SER A 263 25.12 30.59 2.15
N LYS A 264 26.29 29.95 1.99
CA LYS A 264 26.44 28.56 1.52
C LYS A 264 26.27 27.53 2.64
N THR A 265 25.27 27.70 3.52
CA THR A 265 24.98 26.70 4.55
C THR A 265 24.02 25.65 4.00
N SER A 266 24.23 24.38 4.31
CA SER A 266 23.39 23.28 3.81
C SER A 266 21.90 23.41 4.16
N GLY A 267 21.57 24.08 5.27
CA GLY A 267 20.18 24.35 5.67
C GLY A 267 19.48 25.40 4.78
N ASP A 268 20.17 26.48 4.42
CA ASP A 268 19.61 27.53 3.57
C ASP A 268 19.28 27.00 2.16
N ALA A 269 20.11 26.09 1.65
CA ALA A 269 19.88 25.44 0.36
C ALA A 269 18.63 24.55 0.37
N GLU A 270 18.31 23.92 1.51
CA GLU A 270 17.13 23.06 1.65
C GLU A 270 15.83 23.87 1.71
N VAL A 271 15.84 24.97 2.47
CA VAL A 271 14.71 25.92 2.51
C VAL A 271 14.41 26.46 1.11
N GLN A 272 15.46 26.81 0.34
CA GLN A 272 15.30 27.26 -1.04
C GLN A 272 14.71 26.19 -1.96
N ARG A 273 15.10 24.92 -1.83
CA ARG A 273 14.48 23.83 -2.61
C ARG A 273 13.01 23.66 -2.29
N THR A 274 12.66 23.72 -1.01
CA THR A 274 11.27 23.60 -0.58
C THR A 274 10.43 24.77 -1.12
N MET A 275 10.97 25.99 -1.07
CA MET A 275 10.34 27.16 -1.69
C MET A 275 10.17 27.00 -3.21
N MET A 276 11.18 26.49 -3.92
CA MET A 276 11.07 26.24 -5.36
C MET A 276 10.01 25.18 -5.68
N GLN A 277 9.88 24.14 -4.86
CA GLN A 277 8.80 23.15 -5.01
C GLN A 277 7.43 23.79 -4.78
N LEU A 278 7.26 24.61 -3.74
CA LEU A 278 6.00 25.31 -3.47
C LEU A 278 5.58 26.19 -4.65
N LEU A 279 6.53 26.93 -5.23
CA LEU A 279 6.25 27.73 -6.43
C LEU A 279 5.86 26.86 -7.63
N ALA A 280 6.51 25.71 -7.82
CA ALA A 280 6.20 24.80 -8.92
C ALA A 280 4.78 24.20 -8.80
N GLU A 281 4.35 23.82 -7.59
CA GLU A 281 2.98 23.33 -7.36
C GLU A 281 1.94 24.45 -7.54
N MET A 282 2.26 25.69 -7.15
CA MET A 282 1.34 26.83 -7.27
C MET A 282 1.16 27.33 -8.70
N ASP A 283 2.20 27.25 -9.54
CA ASP A 283 2.15 27.72 -10.94
C ASP A 283 1.38 26.72 -11.83
N GLY A 284 1.32 25.45 -11.42
CA GLY A 284 0.71 24.37 -12.19
C GLY A 284 1.53 24.04 -13.43
N PHE A 285 2.07 22.82 -13.53
CA PHE A 285 2.70 22.34 -14.76
C PHE A 285 1.72 21.58 -15.67
N ASP A 286 0.42 21.84 -15.52
CA ASP A 286 -0.65 21.24 -16.33
C ASP A 286 -1.14 22.22 -17.41
N ASP A 287 -0.32 22.37 -18.45
CA ASP A 287 -0.72 22.76 -19.82
C ASP A 287 -0.52 21.56 -20.76
#